data_AF-A0A9P8TWE4-F1
#
_entry.id   AF-A0A9P8TWE4-F1
#
_cell.length_a   1.000
_cell.length_b   1.000
_cell.length_c   1.000
_cell.angle_alpha   90.00
_cell.angle_beta   90.00
_cell.angle_gamma   90.00
#
_symmetry.space_group_name_H-M   'P 1'
#
loop_
_entity.id
_entity.type
_entity.pdbx_description
1 polymer ?
#
loop_
_entity_poly.entity_id
_entity_poly.type
_entity_poly.pdbx_seq_one_letter_code
_entity_poly.pdbx_strand_id
1 'polypeptide(L)'
;MIGPMETRIVRVAPGKGQLLGRFVTAGGSSKLEEWRVSPEAGDAIAALEDAAAYLRTSDTPVAFPTETVYGLGADATRSGSVKGIYSAKGRPSDNPLIVHISDLHMLRGLLGKESGDPDAIPDRYKALVERFWPGPLTILMPNPQPSKLAPEVTAGLETFGVRMPSSPLALTLIKLAGVPLAAPSANASTKPSPTAAQHVKDDLNGRIEMILDGGPCQVGVESTVVDGLCEPPAVLRPGGIGMEELRSCPGWENVVKAYKDHSEEGKAAPRAPGMKYKHYSPRARVILYESTYKAGSDGVLPSDVETTGATENGNTRKTNGHSPKRIGVIRTQRWRPGAGLQHGLLRADPVSQDNRHDEYPNPAFQVLKGDLENDQGDAIGELFDIDLGQDTKRIAQGLFSALRELDRRNIDTIFVDGIEGELDIAAAVMNRLRKAASEIRS
;
A
#
# COMPACT_ATOMS: atom_id res chain seq x y z
N MET A 1 4.53 11.93 -34.72
CA MET A 1 3.72 11.09 -33.81
C MET A 1 4.69 10.33 -32.94
N ILE A 2 4.73 10.62 -31.64
CA ILE A 2 5.46 9.82 -30.66
C ILE A 2 4.64 8.54 -30.50
N GLY A 3 5.26 7.36 -30.61
CA GLY A 3 4.57 6.08 -30.43
C GLY A 3 3.93 5.97 -29.05
N PRO A 4 3.01 5.00 -28.82
CA PRO A 4 2.46 4.78 -27.49
C PRO A 4 3.60 4.50 -26.49
N MET A 5 3.57 5.20 -25.35
CA MET A 5 4.59 5.01 -24.30
C MET A 5 4.53 3.57 -23.80
N GLU A 6 5.63 2.84 -23.87
CA GLU A 6 5.72 1.46 -23.38
C GLU A 6 6.25 1.45 -21.94
N THR A 7 5.56 0.74 -21.03
CA THR A 7 6.01 0.60 -19.64
C THR A 7 6.97 -0.57 -19.50
N ARG A 8 8.21 -0.28 -19.10
CA ARG A 8 9.24 -1.29 -18.83
C ARG A 8 9.41 -1.58 -17.34
N ILE A 9 9.57 -2.87 -17.04
CA ILE A 9 10.04 -3.32 -15.71
C ILE A 9 11.56 -3.43 -15.78
N VAL A 10 12.24 -2.71 -14.89
CA VAL A 10 13.70 -2.68 -14.75
C VAL A 10 14.04 -3.39 -13.46
N ARG A 11 14.65 -4.57 -13.56
CA ARG A 11 15.07 -5.34 -12.39
C ARG A 11 16.23 -4.65 -11.68
N VAL A 12 16.11 -4.52 -10.36
CA VAL A 12 17.14 -3.96 -9.48
C VAL A 12 17.41 -4.98 -8.38
N ALA A 13 18.34 -5.89 -8.65
CA ALA A 13 18.77 -6.91 -7.71
C ALA A 13 20.28 -6.75 -7.45
N PRO A 14 20.71 -6.31 -6.26
CA PRO A 14 22.12 -6.35 -5.93
C PRO A 14 22.60 -7.81 -5.93
N GLY A 15 23.85 -8.05 -6.34
CA GLY A 15 24.46 -9.38 -6.27
C GLY A 15 24.46 -9.91 -4.83
N LYS A 16 24.55 -11.23 -4.68
CA LYS A 16 24.50 -11.88 -3.36
C LYS A 16 25.54 -11.28 -2.41
N GLY A 17 25.08 -10.69 -1.31
CA GLY A 17 25.94 -10.05 -0.30
C GLY A 17 26.34 -8.60 -0.60
N GLN A 18 25.97 -8.05 -1.76
CA GLN A 18 26.17 -6.64 -2.08
C GLN A 18 25.07 -5.79 -1.44
N LEU A 19 25.47 -4.63 -0.91
CA LEU A 19 24.57 -3.64 -0.34
C LEU A 19 24.37 -2.51 -1.35
N LEU A 20 23.17 -1.92 -1.41
CA LEU A 20 22.90 -0.72 -2.21
C LEU A 20 23.39 0.57 -1.52
N GLY A 21 23.60 0.52 -0.21
CA GLY A 21 24.04 1.65 0.59
C GLY A 21 23.95 1.37 2.09
N ARG A 22 24.37 2.35 2.88
CA ARG A 22 24.32 2.30 4.35
C ARG A 22 24.27 3.71 4.94
N PHE A 23 23.75 3.84 6.15
CA PHE A 23 23.91 5.06 6.92
C PHE A 23 25.33 5.20 7.45
N VAL A 24 25.84 6.43 7.47
CA VAL A 24 27.15 6.77 8.02
C VAL A 24 26.99 7.12 9.48
N THR A 25 27.63 6.34 10.36
CA THR A 25 27.75 6.69 11.78
C THR A 25 28.98 7.57 11.96
N ALA A 26 28.82 8.89 11.81
CA ALA A 26 29.84 9.84 12.27
C ALA A 26 29.67 10.08 13.78
N GLY A 27 30.76 10.00 14.54
CA GLY A 27 30.73 10.04 16.01
C GLY A 27 29.95 11.23 16.57
N GLY A 28 28.83 10.93 17.24
CA GLY A 28 28.01 11.90 18.00
C GLY A 28 26.69 12.34 17.35
N SER A 29 26.47 12.09 16.05
CA SER A 29 25.23 12.50 15.36
C SER A 29 24.23 11.33 15.23
N SER A 30 22.95 11.62 14.93
CA SER A 30 21.90 10.60 14.76
C SER A 30 22.34 9.50 13.77
N LYS A 31 21.91 8.25 14.00
CA LYS A 31 22.24 7.10 13.13
C LYS A 31 21.69 7.25 11.69
N LEU A 32 20.85 8.25 11.42
CA LEU A 32 20.12 8.45 10.17
C LEU A 32 20.54 9.71 9.40
N GLU A 33 21.67 10.30 9.77
CA GLU A 33 22.10 11.62 9.25
C GLU A 33 22.43 11.63 7.76
N GLU A 34 23.10 10.59 7.27
CA GLU A 34 23.56 10.53 5.88
C GLU A 34 23.48 9.10 5.35
N TRP A 35 22.69 8.88 4.30
CA TRP A 35 22.71 7.65 3.52
C TRP A 35 23.82 7.75 2.48
N ARG A 36 24.73 6.78 2.45
CA ARG A 36 25.76 6.65 1.40
C ARG A 36 25.50 5.45 0.52
N VAL A 37 25.47 5.71 -0.78
CA VAL A 37 25.37 4.67 -1.83
C VAL A 37 26.64 3.84 -1.82
N SER A 38 26.49 2.52 -1.92
CA SER A 38 27.64 1.61 -2.05
C SER A 38 28.03 1.47 -3.52
N PRO A 39 29.33 1.57 -3.87
CA PRO A 39 29.79 1.34 -5.24
C PRO A 39 29.82 -0.15 -5.63
N GLU A 40 29.62 -1.06 -4.68
CA GLU A 40 29.83 -2.50 -4.85
C GLU A 40 28.75 -3.19 -5.72
N ALA A 41 27.57 -2.60 -5.85
CA ALA A 41 26.43 -3.16 -6.57
C ALA A 41 26.26 -2.56 -7.98
N GLY A 42 27.34 -2.56 -8.78
CA GLY A 42 27.48 -1.81 -10.04
C GLY A 42 26.23 -1.76 -10.93
N ASP A 43 25.72 -2.91 -11.38
CA ASP A 43 24.56 -2.96 -12.30
C ASP A 43 23.27 -2.42 -11.66
N ALA A 44 23.04 -2.75 -10.39
CA ALA A 44 21.87 -2.27 -9.65
C ALA A 44 21.95 -0.76 -9.41
N ILE A 45 23.15 -0.23 -9.15
CA ILE A 45 23.38 1.22 -9.02
C ILE A 45 23.18 1.92 -10.35
N ALA A 46 23.72 1.38 -11.46
CA ALA A 46 23.53 1.97 -12.79
C ALA A 46 22.03 2.09 -13.17
N ALA A 47 21.25 1.04 -12.92
CA ALA A 47 19.79 1.09 -13.13
C ALA A 47 19.10 2.17 -12.27
N LEU A 48 19.56 2.38 -11.04
CA LEU A 48 19.04 3.42 -10.15
C LEU A 48 19.53 4.83 -10.54
N GLU A 49 20.73 4.97 -11.08
CA GLU A 49 21.25 6.24 -11.61
C GLU A 49 20.46 6.71 -12.82
N ASP A 50 20.13 5.80 -13.75
CA ASP A 50 19.26 6.08 -14.89
C ASP A 50 17.88 6.54 -14.44
N ALA A 51 17.28 5.83 -13.48
CA ALA A 51 15.99 6.20 -12.92
C ALA A 51 16.02 7.54 -12.17
N ALA A 52 17.10 7.81 -11.42
CA ALA A 52 17.33 9.07 -10.72
C ALA A 52 17.47 10.24 -11.70
N ALA A 53 18.22 10.07 -12.79
CA ALA A 53 18.33 11.07 -13.85
C ALA A 53 16.98 11.32 -14.54
N TYR A 54 16.21 10.26 -14.79
CA TYR A 54 14.85 10.37 -15.32
C TYR A 54 13.93 11.18 -14.41
N LEU A 55 13.91 10.88 -13.10
CA LEU A 55 13.10 11.61 -12.10
C LEU A 55 13.45 13.10 -12.01
N ARG A 56 14.72 13.46 -12.23
CA ARG A 56 15.17 14.86 -12.23
C ARG A 56 14.81 15.64 -13.49
N THR A 57 14.50 14.98 -14.60
CA THR A 57 14.36 15.63 -15.92
C THR A 57 12.97 15.47 -16.51
N SER A 58 12.30 14.35 -16.27
CA SER A 58 10.94 14.04 -16.73
C SER A 58 9.86 14.56 -15.79
N ASP A 59 8.65 14.79 -16.33
CA ASP A 59 7.44 14.99 -15.54
C ASP A 59 6.67 13.67 -15.32
N THR A 60 7.09 12.57 -15.97
CA THR A 60 6.50 11.25 -15.80
C THR A 60 7.10 10.56 -14.55
N PRO A 61 6.26 10.02 -13.65
CA PRO A 61 6.76 9.35 -12.45
C PRO A 61 7.38 7.97 -12.71
N VAL A 62 8.19 7.51 -11.77
CA VAL A 62 8.80 6.16 -11.74
C VAL A 62 8.19 5.37 -10.58
N ALA A 63 7.79 4.13 -10.82
CA ALA A 63 7.34 3.25 -9.75
C ALA A 63 8.52 2.51 -9.10
N PHE A 64 8.52 2.36 -7.78
CA PHE A 64 9.60 1.71 -7.04
C PHE A 64 9.10 1.03 -5.76
N PRO A 65 9.73 -0.08 -5.30
CA PRO A 65 9.32 -0.78 -4.10
C PRO A 65 9.75 -0.05 -2.81
N THR A 66 8.86 -0.09 -1.82
CA THR A 66 9.19 0.17 -0.42
C THR A 66 8.98 -1.10 0.40
N GLU A 67 9.27 -1.07 1.71
CA GLU A 67 8.87 -2.14 2.61
C GLU A 67 7.34 -2.26 2.74
N THR A 68 6.60 -1.18 2.50
CA THR A 68 5.13 -1.15 2.62
C THR A 68 4.39 -1.61 1.37
N VAL A 69 4.42 -0.77 0.33
CA VAL A 69 3.78 -0.94 -0.98
C VAL A 69 4.67 -0.28 -2.02
N TYR A 70 4.49 -0.57 -3.31
CA TYR A 70 5.17 0.18 -4.37
C TYR A 70 4.67 1.61 -4.39
N GLY A 71 5.60 2.56 -4.43
CA GLY A 71 5.35 3.99 -4.56
C GLY A 71 5.46 4.46 -6.01
N LEU A 72 4.69 5.48 -6.38
CA LEU A 72 4.80 6.15 -7.68
C LEU A 72 5.48 7.51 -7.49
N GLY A 73 6.80 7.53 -7.62
CA GLY A 73 7.64 8.67 -7.29
C GLY A 73 7.79 9.69 -8.40
N ALA A 74 7.79 10.95 -8.02
CA ALA A 74 8.28 12.04 -8.85
C ALA A 74 8.97 13.08 -7.95
N ASP A 75 9.82 13.93 -8.52
CA ASP A 75 10.46 15.03 -7.79
C ASP A 75 9.40 15.90 -7.09
N ALA A 76 9.45 15.98 -5.76
CA ALA A 76 8.49 16.71 -4.94
C ALA A 76 8.64 18.23 -5.05
N THR A 77 9.72 18.73 -5.65
CA THR A 77 10.03 20.16 -5.75
C THR A 77 9.55 20.77 -7.07
N ARG A 78 9.11 19.94 -8.02
CA ARG A 78 8.69 20.34 -9.35
C ARG A 78 7.19 20.13 -9.56
N SER A 79 6.45 21.18 -9.92
CA SER A 79 5.01 21.06 -10.15
C SER A 79 4.64 20.14 -11.33
N GLY A 80 5.45 20.13 -12.40
CA GLY A 80 5.22 19.28 -13.57
C GLY A 80 5.23 17.79 -13.22
N SER A 81 6.27 17.35 -12.50
CA SER A 81 6.44 15.97 -12.05
C SER A 81 5.36 15.53 -11.07
N VAL A 82 4.98 16.40 -10.11
CA VAL A 82 3.91 16.09 -9.16
C VAL A 82 2.55 15.98 -9.87
N LYS A 83 2.26 16.83 -10.86
CA LYS A 83 1.06 16.69 -11.71
C LYS A 83 1.08 15.39 -12.51
N GLY A 84 2.25 14.94 -12.95
CA GLY A 84 2.43 13.63 -13.58
C GLY A 84 1.93 12.46 -12.74
N ILE A 85 2.13 12.50 -11.41
CA ILE A 85 1.58 11.50 -10.48
C ILE A 85 0.05 11.48 -10.52
N TYR A 86 -0.59 12.64 -10.40
CA TYR A 86 -2.05 12.74 -10.41
C TYR A 86 -2.64 12.28 -11.75
N SER A 87 -2.01 12.67 -12.86
CA SER A 87 -2.39 12.27 -14.22
C SER A 87 -2.30 10.76 -14.42
N ALA A 88 -1.15 10.15 -14.12
CA ALA A 88 -0.95 8.71 -14.29
C ALA A 88 -1.95 7.88 -13.48
N LYS A 89 -2.25 8.30 -12.25
CA LYS A 89 -3.18 7.59 -11.35
C LYS A 89 -4.65 7.86 -11.65
N GLY A 90 -4.99 8.97 -12.31
CA GLY A 90 -6.36 9.51 -12.30
C GLY A 90 -6.82 9.90 -10.89
N ARG A 91 -5.92 10.51 -10.10
CA ARG A 91 -6.14 10.86 -8.69
C ARG A 91 -6.62 12.32 -8.55
N PRO A 92 -7.59 12.63 -7.66
CA PRO A 92 -7.96 14.01 -7.33
C PRO A 92 -6.78 14.80 -6.77
N SER A 93 -6.62 16.05 -7.21
CA SER A 93 -5.51 16.94 -6.82
C SER A 93 -5.64 17.52 -5.40
N ASP A 94 -6.78 17.33 -4.74
CA ASP A 94 -7.03 17.78 -3.35
C ASP A 94 -6.52 16.78 -2.29
N ASN A 95 -5.89 15.68 -2.71
CA ASN A 95 -5.43 14.62 -1.82
C ASN A 95 -3.89 14.65 -1.70
N PRO A 96 -3.32 15.14 -0.58
CA PRO A 96 -1.89 15.41 -0.44
C PRO A 96 -1.04 14.15 -0.62
N LEU A 97 0.23 14.33 -0.96
CA LEU A 97 1.20 13.27 -1.19
C LEU A 97 2.20 13.17 -0.03
N ILE A 98 2.73 11.96 0.19
CA ILE A 98 3.80 11.74 1.16
C ILE A 98 5.14 11.94 0.46
N VAL A 99 5.97 12.78 1.06
CA VAL A 99 7.34 13.04 0.63
C VAL A 99 8.27 11.97 1.22
N HIS A 100 9.06 11.34 0.37
CA HIS A 100 10.06 10.35 0.75
C HIS A 100 11.45 10.99 0.71
N ILE A 101 12.24 10.71 1.75
CA ILE A 101 13.60 11.24 1.95
C ILE A 101 14.60 10.10 2.14
N SER A 102 15.87 10.34 1.81
CA SER A 102 16.95 9.36 2.01
C SER A 102 17.62 9.45 3.38
N ASP A 103 17.66 10.64 3.98
CA ASP A 103 18.38 10.91 5.22
C ASP A 103 17.87 12.18 5.93
N LEU A 104 18.29 12.39 7.18
CA LEU A 104 17.88 13.57 7.97
C LEU A 104 18.47 14.89 7.41
N HIS A 105 19.60 14.83 6.71
CA HIS A 105 20.13 15.99 6.01
C HIS A 105 19.13 16.53 4.97
N MET A 106 18.55 15.65 4.14
CA MET A 106 17.51 16.02 3.18
C MET A 106 16.25 16.60 3.86
N LEU A 107 15.79 16.01 4.98
CA LEU A 107 14.66 16.55 5.75
C LEU A 107 14.92 17.97 6.25
N ARG A 108 16.07 18.19 6.88
CA ARG A 108 16.43 19.53 7.39
C ARG A 108 16.59 20.54 6.26
N GLY A 109 17.06 20.10 5.10
CA GLY A 109 17.05 20.87 3.86
C GLY A 109 15.64 21.32 3.47
N LEU A 110 14.64 20.44 3.52
CA LEU A 110 13.23 20.78 3.26
C LEU A 110 12.65 21.76 4.29
N LEU A 111 13.05 21.63 5.56
CA LEU A 111 12.60 22.49 6.65
C LEU A 111 13.27 23.88 6.66
N GLY A 112 14.19 24.13 5.71
CA GLY A 112 14.85 25.43 5.58
C GLY A 112 15.93 25.70 6.63
N LYS A 113 16.47 24.67 7.29
CA LYS A 113 17.50 24.85 8.33
C LYS A 113 18.76 25.50 7.75
N GLU A 114 19.22 26.58 8.38
CA GLU A 114 20.55 27.16 8.15
C GLU A 114 21.58 26.65 9.18
N SER A 115 22.86 26.80 8.88
CA SER A 115 23.93 26.33 9.77
C SER A 115 23.94 27.13 11.08
N GLY A 116 23.66 26.47 12.21
CA GLY A 116 23.66 27.08 13.55
C GLY A 116 22.30 27.08 14.26
N ASP A 117 21.21 26.83 13.55
CA ASP A 117 19.85 26.80 14.14
C ASP A 117 19.59 25.55 14.98
N PRO A 118 18.70 25.63 16.00
CA PRO A 118 18.16 24.46 16.67
C PRO A 118 17.53 23.50 15.65
N ASP A 119 17.48 22.21 15.98
CA ASP A 119 16.95 21.22 15.05
C ASP A 119 15.48 21.54 14.69
N ALA A 120 15.21 21.72 13.40
CA ALA A 120 13.88 22.10 12.91
C ALA A 120 12.86 20.95 13.03
N ILE A 121 13.33 19.73 13.35
CA ILE A 121 12.48 18.59 13.66
C ILE A 121 11.95 18.75 15.09
N PRO A 122 10.61 18.87 15.29
CA PRO A 122 10.04 19.01 16.62
C PRO A 122 10.47 17.90 17.57
N ASP A 123 10.80 18.25 18.81
CA ASP A 123 11.32 17.32 19.82
C ASP A 123 10.41 16.10 20.04
N ARG A 124 9.08 16.29 19.93
CA ARG A 124 8.08 15.23 20.04
C ARG A 124 8.31 14.08 19.05
N TYR A 125 8.91 14.34 17.90
CA TYR A 125 9.16 13.31 16.89
C TYR A 125 10.48 12.57 17.08
N LYS A 126 11.40 13.04 17.93
CA LYS A 126 12.72 12.44 18.10
C LYS A 126 12.65 10.95 18.47
N ALA A 127 11.81 10.60 19.45
CA ALA A 127 11.63 9.23 19.88
C ALA A 127 11.05 8.33 18.77
N LEU A 128 10.11 8.86 17.96
CA LEU A 128 9.55 8.12 16.85
C LEU A 128 10.55 7.92 15.71
N VAL A 129 11.31 8.96 15.36
CA VAL A 129 12.35 8.90 14.32
C VAL A 129 13.43 7.90 14.71
N GLU A 130 13.92 7.94 15.94
CA GLU A 130 14.95 7.02 16.42
C GLU A 130 14.49 5.56 16.40
N ARG A 131 13.22 5.30 16.73
CA ARG A 131 12.70 3.95 16.86
C ARG A 131 12.19 3.36 15.54
N PHE A 132 11.52 4.17 14.71
CA PHE A 132 10.73 3.68 13.58
C PHE A 132 11.25 4.15 12.21
N TRP A 133 12.27 5.02 12.15
CA TRP A 133 12.93 5.35 10.88
C TRP A 133 14.32 4.69 10.78
N PRO A 134 14.68 4.24 9.56
CA PRO A 134 13.85 4.12 8.37
C PRO A 134 12.75 3.06 8.58
N GLY A 135 11.55 3.28 8.06
CA GLY A 135 10.45 2.34 8.26
C GLY A 135 9.05 2.86 7.94
N PRO A 136 8.01 2.09 8.34
CA PRO A 136 6.64 2.29 7.91
C PRO A 136 5.91 3.37 8.73
N LEU A 137 6.62 4.45 9.10
CA LEU A 137 6.07 5.61 9.79
C LEU A 137 6.11 6.84 8.89
N THR A 138 5.00 7.55 8.81
CA THR A 138 4.90 8.87 8.19
C THR A 138 4.53 9.87 9.26
N ILE A 139 5.26 10.99 9.29
CA ILE A 139 5.07 12.07 10.26
C ILE A 139 4.58 13.32 9.51
N LEU A 140 3.61 14.05 10.07
CA LEU A 140 3.26 15.39 9.60
C LEU A 140 4.27 16.43 10.07
N MET A 141 4.77 17.23 9.15
CA MET A 141 5.70 18.32 9.40
C MET A 141 5.12 19.66 8.93
N PRO A 142 5.43 20.77 9.61
CA PRO A 142 5.11 22.10 9.09
C PRO A 142 5.78 22.29 7.72
N ASN A 143 5.10 22.97 6.80
CA ASN A 143 5.66 23.35 5.51
C ASN A 143 6.18 24.80 5.57
N PRO A 144 7.50 25.04 5.68
CA PRO A 144 8.05 26.38 5.79
C PRO A 144 7.71 27.26 4.58
N GLN A 145 7.68 28.58 4.79
CA GLN A 145 7.51 29.56 3.72
C GLN A 145 8.80 30.38 3.54
N PRO A 146 9.34 30.50 2.31
CA PRO A 146 8.82 29.91 1.07
C PRO A 146 9.00 28.38 1.01
N SER A 147 7.96 27.69 0.55
CA SER A 147 7.97 26.23 0.40
C SER A 147 8.96 25.78 -0.66
N LYS A 148 9.80 24.79 -0.34
CA LYS A 148 10.64 24.06 -1.32
C LYS A 148 9.87 22.99 -2.08
N LEU A 149 8.70 22.60 -1.57
CA LEU A 149 7.82 21.61 -2.20
C LEU A 149 6.91 22.30 -3.22
N ALA A 150 6.60 21.59 -4.30
CA ALA A 150 5.56 21.99 -5.24
C ALA A 150 4.19 22.05 -4.51
N PRO A 151 3.33 23.04 -4.80
CA PRO A 151 2.06 23.23 -4.10
C PRO A 151 1.12 22.03 -4.21
N GLU A 152 1.22 21.25 -5.30
CA GLU A 152 0.43 20.04 -5.52
C GLU A 152 0.78 18.90 -4.54
N VAL A 153 1.92 18.96 -3.86
CA VAL A 153 2.30 17.98 -2.82
C VAL A 153 1.42 18.12 -1.59
N THR A 154 1.25 19.35 -1.10
CA THR A 154 0.48 19.62 0.13
C THR A 154 -1.00 19.86 -0.14
N ALA A 155 -1.40 20.02 -1.41
CA ALA A 155 -2.76 20.37 -1.80
C ALA A 155 -3.28 21.63 -1.07
N GLY A 156 -2.39 22.61 -0.83
CA GLY A 156 -2.70 23.85 -0.14
C GLY A 156 -2.66 23.79 1.40
N LEU A 157 -2.29 22.65 1.98
CA LEU A 157 -2.12 22.52 3.43
C LEU A 157 -0.82 23.18 3.91
N GLU A 158 -0.85 23.68 5.15
CA GLU A 158 0.31 24.25 5.87
C GLU A 158 1.28 23.17 6.38
N THR A 159 0.92 21.89 6.20
CA THR A 159 1.71 20.74 6.62
C THR A 159 1.93 19.77 5.46
N PHE A 160 3.01 18.99 5.51
CA PHE A 160 3.24 17.89 4.59
C PHE A 160 3.57 16.60 5.35
N GLY A 161 3.22 15.45 4.77
CA GLY A 161 3.61 14.16 5.31
C GLY A 161 4.98 13.76 4.79
N VAL A 162 5.88 13.31 5.67
CA VAL A 162 7.22 12.84 5.31
C VAL A 162 7.50 11.45 5.86
N ARG A 163 8.30 10.68 5.12
CA ARG A 163 8.73 9.34 5.50
C ARG A 163 10.14 9.02 5.00
N MET A 164 10.92 8.34 5.82
CA MET A 164 12.15 7.68 5.41
C MET A 164 11.88 6.18 5.25
N PRO A 165 11.74 5.64 4.02
CA PRO A 165 11.41 4.23 3.80
C PRO A 165 12.58 3.32 4.21
N SER A 166 12.32 2.11 4.70
CA SER A 166 13.38 1.15 5.05
C SER A 166 13.86 0.29 3.89
N SER A 167 13.39 0.56 2.67
CA SER A 167 13.88 -0.09 1.44
C SER A 167 15.22 0.52 1.02
N PRO A 168 16.33 -0.26 1.00
CA PRO A 168 17.62 0.24 0.52
C PRO A 168 17.56 0.72 -0.94
N LEU A 169 16.73 0.08 -1.77
CA LEU A 169 16.46 0.51 -3.14
C LEU A 169 15.85 1.91 -3.16
N ALA A 170 14.81 2.15 -2.35
CA ALA A 170 14.16 3.46 -2.28
C ALA A 170 15.13 4.53 -1.74
N LEU A 171 15.86 4.24 -0.66
CA LEU A 171 16.84 5.16 -0.08
C LEU A 171 17.94 5.54 -1.09
N THR A 172 18.48 4.54 -1.81
CA THR A 172 19.50 4.76 -2.84
C THR A 172 18.94 5.53 -4.03
N LEU A 173 17.72 5.22 -4.50
CA LEU A 173 17.06 5.99 -5.56
C LEU A 173 16.92 7.47 -5.18
N ILE A 174 16.37 7.75 -3.99
CA ILE A 174 16.17 9.12 -3.50
C ILE A 174 17.52 9.84 -3.35
N LYS A 175 18.54 9.15 -2.83
CA LYS A 175 19.88 9.71 -2.67
C LYS A 175 20.53 10.06 -4.02
N LEU A 176 20.47 9.15 -5.00
CA LEU A 176 20.98 9.36 -6.35
C LEU A 176 20.19 10.43 -7.11
N ALA A 177 18.87 10.52 -6.88
CA ALA A 177 18.03 11.58 -7.43
C ALA A 177 18.46 12.95 -6.91
N GLY A 178 18.91 13.03 -5.65
CA GLY A 178 19.35 14.27 -5.00
C GLY A 178 18.19 15.21 -4.64
N VAL A 179 16.96 14.73 -4.77
CA VAL A 179 15.72 15.46 -4.51
C VAL A 179 14.75 14.56 -3.73
N PRO A 180 13.90 15.14 -2.86
CA PRO A 180 12.85 14.38 -2.19
C PRO A 180 11.79 13.93 -3.19
N LEU A 181 11.25 12.72 -3.00
CA LEU A 181 10.27 12.14 -3.92
C LEU A 181 8.86 12.15 -3.33
N ALA A 182 7.91 12.83 -4.00
CA ALA A 182 6.51 12.68 -3.67
C ALA A 182 6.04 11.33 -4.23
N ALA A 183 5.53 10.43 -3.38
CA ALA A 183 5.17 9.09 -3.81
C ALA A 183 3.93 8.54 -3.08
N PRO A 184 2.73 8.60 -3.68
CA PRO A 184 1.61 7.76 -3.25
C PRO A 184 1.83 6.31 -3.71
N SER A 185 0.93 5.40 -3.33
CA SER A 185 0.93 4.01 -3.84
C SER A 185 0.82 3.96 -5.37
N ALA A 186 1.46 3.00 -6.03
CA ALA A 186 1.58 2.93 -7.49
C ALA A 186 0.43 2.20 -8.21
N ASN A 187 -0.81 2.37 -7.73
CA ASN A 187 -2.02 1.83 -8.36
C ASN A 187 -2.81 2.90 -9.11
N ALA A 188 -3.70 2.47 -10.02
CA ALA A 188 -4.77 3.34 -10.48
C ALA A 188 -5.66 3.73 -9.29
N SER A 189 -6.25 4.94 -9.30
CA SER A 189 -7.13 5.39 -8.22
C SER A 189 -8.21 4.34 -7.91
N THR A 190 -8.63 4.26 -6.64
CA THR A 190 -9.58 3.29 -6.04
C THR A 190 -9.15 1.83 -5.95
N LYS A 191 -8.24 1.33 -6.80
CA LYS A 191 -7.76 -0.07 -6.76
C LYS A 191 -6.95 -0.41 -5.49
N PRO A 192 -6.83 -1.70 -5.10
CA PRO A 192 -5.91 -2.17 -4.05
C PRO A 192 -4.48 -1.64 -4.23
N SER A 193 -3.71 -1.40 -3.16
CA SER A 193 -2.32 -0.94 -3.31
C SER A 193 -1.43 -2.04 -3.92
N PRO A 194 -0.39 -1.71 -4.70
CA PRO A 194 0.48 -2.69 -5.32
C PRO A 194 1.61 -3.12 -4.39
N THR A 195 1.80 -4.42 -4.21
CA THR A 195 2.87 -5.04 -3.42
C THR A 195 3.93 -5.75 -4.26
N ALA A 196 3.81 -5.69 -5.59
CA ALA A 196 4.72 -6.31 -6.56
C ALA A 196 4.77 -5.47 -7.85
N ALA A 197 5.86 -5.54 -8.61
CA ALA A 197 6.03 -4.78 -9.85
C ALA A 197 4.92 -5.09 -10.88
N GLN A 198 4.49 -6.35 -10.96
CA GLN A 198 3.41 -6.74 -11.87
C GLN A 198 2.09 -6.05 -11.52
N HIS A 199 1.76 -5.88 -10.23
CA HIS A 199 0.56 -5.15 -9.81
C HIS A 199 0.57 -3.69 -10.29
N VAL A 200 1.75 -3.07 -10.34
CA VAL A 200 1.93 -1.72 -10.89
C VAL A 200 1.71 -1.73 -12.39
N LYS A 201 2.29 -2.70 -13.11
CA LYS A 201 2.14 -2.84 -14.55
C LYS A 201 0.68 -3.04 -14.94
N ASP A 202 -0.05 -3.92 -14.25
CA ASP A 202 -1.48 -4.16 -14.51
C ASP A 202 -2.35 -2.90 -14.42
N ASP A 203 -1.93 -1.93 -13.60
CA ASP A 203 -2.67 -0.70 -13.35
C ASP A 203 -2.22 0.49 -14.21
N LEU A 204 -0.91 0.61 -14.43
CA LEU A 204 -0.28 1.82 -14.97
C LEU A 204 0.44 1.59 -16.29
N ASN A 205 0.28 0.42 -16.93
CA ASN A 205 0.85 0.17 -18.25
C ASN A 205 0.39 1.25 -19.26
N GLY A 206 1.35 1.83 -19.98
CA GLY A 206 1.15 2.93 -20.91
C GLY A 206 0.95 4.30 -20.25
N ARG A 207 0.92 4.39 -18.92
CA ARG A 207 0.77 5.65 -18.17
C ARG A 207 2.06 6.11 -17.50
N ILE A 208 3.00 5.18 -17.27
CA ILE A 208 4.34 5.44 -16.73
C ILE A 208 5.37 4.70 -17.57
N GLU A 209 6.58 5.24 -17.69
CA GLU A 209 7.60 4.61 -18.52
C GLU A 209 8.34 3.48 -17.78
N MET A 210 8.56 3.64 -16.48
CA MET A 210 9.50 2.81 -15.72
C MET A 210 8.92 2.29 -14.40
N ILE A 211 9.11 1.00 -14.18
CA ILE A 211 8.87 0.32 -12.91
C ILE A 211 10.19 -0.31 -12.46
N LEU A 212 10.75 0.13 -11.35
CA LEU A 212 11.88 -0.53 -10.71
C LEU A 212 11.37 -1.75 -9.94
N ASP A 213 11.99 -2.90 -10.16
CA ASP A 213 11.60 -4.15 -9.52
C ASP A 213 12.70 -4.67 -8.60
N GLY A 214 12.46 -4.54 -7.30
CA GLY A 214 13.28 -5.10 -6.22
C GLY A 214 12.58 -6.22 -5.46
N GLY A 215 11.56 -6.84 -6.06
CA GLY A 215 10.78 -7.91 -5.45
C GLY A 215 9.59 -7.45 -4.58
N PRO A 216 8.85 -8.39 -4.00
CA PRO A 216 7.62 -8.11 -3.27
C PRO A 216 7.84 -7.33 -1.96
N CYS A 217 6.87 -6.50 -1.59
CA CYS A 217 6.88 -5.73 -0.34
C CYS A 217 6.73 -6.63 0.90
N GLN A 218 7.35 -6.23 2.01
CA GLN A 218 7.41 -7.04 3.25
C GLN A 218 6.33 -6.73 4.28
N VAL A 219 5.64 -5.58 4.23
CA VAL A 219 4.58 -5.23 5.20
C VAL A 219 3.20 -5.42 4.58
N GLY A 220 3.01 -5.05 3.32
CA GLY A 220 1.76 -5.24 2.56
C GLY A 220 0.62 -4.29 2.89
N VAL A 221 0.76 -3.46 3.93
CA VAL A 221 -0.10 -2.30 4.21
C VAL A 221 0.73 -1.02 4.22
N GLU A 222 0.11 0.13 4.01
CA GLU A 222 0.85 1.40 3.98
C GLU A 222 1.35 1.84 5.36
N SER A 223 2.19 2.89 5.37
CA SER A 223 2.71 3.48 6.60
C SER A 223 1.63 4.00 7.53
N THR A 224 1.88 3.88 8.84
CA THR A 224 1.13 4.61 9.86
C THR A 224 1.40 6.10 9.67
N VAL A 225 0.36 6.92 9.65
CA VAL A 225 0.49 8.38 9.53
C VAL A 225 0.12 9.01 10.85
N VAL A 226 1.05 9.79 11.41
CA VAL A 226 0.88 10.45 12.71
C VAL A 226 1.03 11.96 12.61
N ASP A 227 0.32 12.64 13.49
CA ASP A 227 0.39 14.09 13.69
C ASP A 227 0.69 14.40 15.16
N GLY A 228 1.92 14.81 15.40
CA GLY A 228 2.41 15.32 16.68
C GLY A 228 2.47 16.85 16.73
N LEU A 229 1.89 17.56 15.75
CA LEU A 229 1.74 19.02 15.78
C LEU A 229 0.49 19.46 16.55
N CYS A 230 -0.42 18.54 16.86
CA CYS A 230 -1.58 18.76 17.71
C CYS A 230 -1.39 18.17 19.13
N GLU A 231 -2.26 18.58 20.04
CA GLU A 231 -2.34 18.07 21.42
C GLU A 231 -3.80 17.65 21.72
N PRO A 232 -4.08 16.39 22.07
CA PRO A 232 -3.15 15.25 22.07
C PRO A 232 -2.67 14.87 20.66
N PRO A 233 -1.48 14.26 20.51
CA PRO A 233 -1.02 13.76 19.21
C PRO A 233 -2.00 12.72 18.67
N ALA A 234 -2.04 12.57 17.34
CA ALA A 234 -3.07 11.77 16.67
C ALA A 234 -2.51 10.81 15.62
N VAL A 235 -3.14 9.63 15.49
CA VAL A 235 -2.98 8.74 14.34
C VAL A 235 -4.03 9.09 13.30
N LEU A 236 -3.58 9.56 12.13
CA LEU A 236 -4.42 9.93 10.99
C LEU A 236 -4.69 8.74 10.05
N ARG A 237 -3.81 7.74 10.06
CA ARG A 237 -3.99 6.50 9.30
C ARG A 237 -3.29 5.33 9.99
N PRO A 238 -3.97 4.19 10.22
CA PRO A 238 -3.32 3.00 10.73
C PRO A 238 -2.49 2.33 9.62
N GLY A 239 -1.38 1.72 10.01
CA GLY A 239 -0.43 1.09 9.09
C GLY A 239 0.52 0.14 9.81
N GLY A 240 1.78 0.08 9.34
CA GLY A 240 2.77 -0.88 9.85
C GLY A 240 3.22 -0.69 11.31
N ILE A 241 2.91 0.43 11.97
CA ILE A 241 3.23 0.71 13.39
C ILE A 241 1.94 0.78 14.20
N GLY A 242 1.88 0.03 15.31
CA GLY A 242 0.73 -0.07 16.20
C GLY A 242 0.54 1.10 17.17
N MET A 243 -0.66 1.17 17.76
CA MET A 243 -1.03 2.22 18.72
C MET A 243 -0.21 2.14 20.01
N GLU A 244 0.00 0.93 20.53
CA GLU A 244 0.76 0.69 21.76
C GLU A 244 2.27 0.88 21.55
N GLU A 245 2.77 0.56 20.36
CA GLU A 245 4.13 0.90 19.96
C GLU A 245 4.36 2.41 19.96
N LEU A 246 3.37 3.20 19.52
CA LEU A 246 3.44 4.66 19.61
C LEU A 246 3.36 5.16 21.05
N ARG A 247 2.43 4.65 21.86
CA ARG A 247 2.23 5.08 23.27
C ARG A 247 3.42 4.77 24.17
N SER A 248 4.24 3.79 23.81
CA SER A 248 5.48 3.49 24.53
C SER A 248 6.64 4.45 24.22
N CYS A 249 6.45 5.42 23.33
CA CYS A 249 7.44 6.45 23.03
C CYS A 249 7.19 7.74 23.84
N PRO A 250 8.24 8.39 24.37
CA PRO A 250 8.14 9.67 25.06
C PRO A 250 7.39 10.75 24.24
N GLY A 251 6.41 11.41 24.86
CA GLY A 251 5.60 12.46 24.24
C GLY A 251 4.43 11.97 23.37
N TRP A 252 4.21 10.66 23.35
CA TRP A 252 3.13 9.98 22.61
C TRP A 252 2.23 9.14 23.52
N GLU A 253 2.38 9.19 24.83
CA GLU A 253 1.66 8.35 25.80
C GLU A 253 0.13 8.50 25.66
N ASN A 254 -0.33 9.70 25.32
CA ASN A 254 -1.75 10.03 25.15
C ASN A 254 -2.21 10.06 23.69
N VAL A 255 -1.47 9.44 22.75
CA VAL A 255 -1.85 9.48 21.33
C VAL A 255 -3.24 8.87 21.09
N VAL A 256 -4.04 9.56 20.28
CA VAL A 256 -5.44 9.24 19.99
C VAL A 256 -5.66 8.77 18.55
N LYS A 257 -6.74 8.00 18.33
CA LYS A 257 -7.23 7.62 16.99
C LYS A 257 -8.01 8.79 16.38
N ALA A 258 -7.56 9.30 15.24
CA ALA A 258 -8.25 10.35 14.47
C ALA A 258 -8.68 9.89 13.07
N TYR A 259 -8.66 8.59 12.81
CA TYR A 259 -9.20 7.99 11.58
C TYR A 259 -10.53 7.30 11.85
N LYS A 260 -11.37 7.25 10.81
CA LYS A 260 -12.61 6.47 10.79
C LYS A 260 -12.44 5.21 9.95
N ASP A 261 -13.29 4.23 10.22
CA ASP A 261 -13.30 2.94 9.53
C ASP A 261 -14.07 3.00 8.19
N HIS A 262 -14.78 4.09 7.92
CA HIS A 262 -15.40 4.43 6.64
C HIS A 262 -14.75 5.68 6.02
N SER A 263 -14.79 5.81 4.69
CA SER A 263 -14.34 7.01 3.97
C SER A 263 -15.20 8.22 4.33
N GLU A 264 -14.59 9.37 4.61
CA GLU A 264 -15.37 10.58 4.91
C GLU A 264 -16.06 11.14 3.67
N GLU A 265 -17.39 11.06 3.63
CA GLU A 265 -18.23 11.83 2.71
C GLU A 265 -18.36 13.27 3.24
N GLY A 266 -17.34 14.10 2.97
CA GLY A 266 -17.28 15.48 3.44
C GLY A 266 -16.59 16.44 2.47
N LYS A 267 -16.92 17.73 2.56
CA LYS A 267 -16.28 18.79 1.75
C LYS A 267 -14.86 19.16 2.22
N ALA A 268 -14.48 18.82 3.45
CA ALA A 268 -13.16 19.16 3.99
C ALA A 268 -12.02 18.42 3.24
N ALA A 269 -10.88 19.09 3.06
CA ALA A 269 -9.69 18.49 2.46
C ALA A 269 -9.05 17.49 3.46
N PRO A 270 -8.62 16.30 3.00
CA PRO A 270 -8.00 15.33 3.89
C PRO A 270 -6.62 15.81 4.34
N ARG A 271 -6.33 15.71 5.65
CA ARG A 271 -5.04 16.08 6.25
C ARG A 271 -3.89 15.15 5.85
N ALA A 272 -4.24 13.92 5.47
CA ALA A 272 -3.31 12.87 5.06
C ALA A 272 -3.94 11.96 4.00
N PRO A 273 -3.13 11.25 3.19
CA PRO A 273 -3.67 10.30 2.22
C PRO A 273 -4.45 9.17 2.88
N GLY A 274 -5.57 8.76 2.28
CA GLY A 274 -6.35 7.59 2.71
C GLY A 274 -7.55 7.88 3.63
N MET A 275 -7.92 9.17 3.82
CA MET A 275 -9.03 9.58 4.69
C MET A 275 -10.39 9.75 3.99
N LYS A 276 -10.41 10.34 2.78
CA LYS A 276 -11.66 10.84 2.14
C LYS A 276 -12.28 9.92 1.09
N TYR A 277 -11.47 9.28 0.25
CA TYR A 277 -11.98 8.56 -0.92
C TYR A 277 -12.13 7.05 -0.66
N LYS A 278 -13.02 6.38 -1.40
CA LYS A 278 -13.09 4.90 -1.44
C LYS A 278 -11.76 4.38 -1.98
N HIS A 279 -10.97 3.79 -1.09
CA HIS A 279 -9.67 3.24 -1.39
C HIS A 279 -9.75 1.72 -1.22
N TYR A 280 -8.95 0.98 -2.00
CA TYR A 280 -8.74 -0.47 -1.85
C TYR A 280 -9.87 -1.36 -2.35
N SER A 281 -10.83 -0.83 -3.11
CA SER A 281 -11.96 -1.63 -3.58
C SER A 281 -11.59 -2.40 -4.85
N PRO A 282 -11.63 -3.74 -4.83
CA PRO A 282 -11.57 -4.54 -6.04
C PRO A 282 -12.80 -4.26 -6.93
N ARG A 283 -12.80 -4.80 -8.15
CA ARG A 283 -13.98 -4.77 -9.03
C ARG A 283 -15.10 -5.67 -8.49
N ALA A 284 -14.73 -6.79 -7.87
CA ALA A 284 -15.66 -7.71 -7.23
C ALA A 284 -16.36 -7.06 -6.03
N ARG A 285 -17.61 -7.48 -5.74
CA ARG A 285 -18.29 -7.12 -4.49
C ARG A 285 -17.56 -7.79 -3.33
N VAL A 286 -17.19 -7.05 -2.30
CA VAL A 286 -16.51 -7.61 -1.11
C VAL A 286 -17.50 -7.66 0.05
N ILE A 287 -17.63 -8.82 0.68
CA ILE A 287 -18.40 -9.03 1.90
C ILE A 287 -17.43 -9.44 3.01
N LEU A 288 -17.26 -8.56 3.99
CA LEU A 288 -16.38 -8.79 5.14
C LEU A 288 -17.17 -9.42 6.28
N TYR A 289 -16.65 -10.52 6.82
CA TYR A 289 -17.16 -11.15 8.03
C TYR A 289 -16.27 -10.78 9.20
N GLU A 290 -16.71 -9.87 10.07
CA GLU A 290 -15.92 -9.52 11.25
C GLU A 290 -15.74 -10.73 12.17
N SER A 291 -14.62 -10.74 12.91
CA SER A 291 -14.31 -11.77 13.89
C SER A 291 -15.37 -11.86 14.99
N THR A 292 -16.03 -10.76 15.31
CA THR A 292 -17.14 -10.66 16.28
C THR A 292 -18.44 -11.29 15.79
N TYR A 293 -18.62 -11.46 14.47
CA TYR A 293 -19.85 -11.96 13.90
C TYR A 293 -19.98 -13.47 14.08
N LYS A 294 -20.61 -13.88 15.19
CA LYS A 294 -20.69 -15.28 15.62
C LYS A 294 -21.39 -16.20 14.61
N ALA A 295 -22.39 -15.71 13.88
CA ALA A 295 -23.12 -16.56 12.92
C ALA A 295 -22.25 -16.99 11.74
N GLY A 296 -21.17 -16.26 11.44
CA GLY A 296 -20.23 -16.59 10.38
C GLY A 296 -18.92 -17.22 10.87
N SER A 297 -18.90 -17.80 12.08
CA SER A 297 -17.70 -18.44 12.63
C SER A 297 -17.20 -19.61 11.77
N ASP A 298 -18.14 -20.38 11.22
CA ASP A 298 -17.84 -21.62 10.48
C ASP A 298 -17.82 -21.41 8.95
N GLY A 299 -18.09 -20.19 8.47
CA GLY A 299 -18.07 -19.89 7.06
C GLY A 299 -19.04 -18.82 6.60
N VAL A 300 -19.20 -18.76 5.29
CA VAL A 300 -20.14 -17.90 4.58
C VAL A 300 -21.56 -18.42 4.79
N LEU A 301 -22.50 -17.52 5.07
CA LEU A 301 -23.91 -17.87 5.22
C LEU A 301 -24.56 -18.18 3.86
N PRO A 302 -25.42 -19.21 3.76
CA PRO A 302 -26.14 -19.54 2.52
C PRO A 302 -26.90 -18.34 1.93
N SER A 303 -27.52 -17.51 2.78
CA SER A 303 -28.23 -16.30 2.35
C SER A 303 -27.33 -15.32 1.61
N ASP A 304 -26.05 -15.21 1.98
CA ASP A 304 -25.13 -14.30 1.31
C ASP A 304 -24.72 -14.82 -0.07
N VAL A 305 -24.59 -16.15 -0.22
CA VAL A 305 -24.37 -16.83 -1.51
C VAL A 305 -25.56 -16.62 -2.44
N GLU A 306 -26.79 -16.67 -1.92
CA GLU A 306 -27.98 -16.43 -2.74
C GLU A 306 -27.99 -15.02 -3.35
N THR A 307 -27.54 -14.01 -2.60
CA THR A 307 -27.47 -12.62 -3.07
C THR A 307 -26.34 -12.32 -4.06
N THR A 308 -25.39 -13.25 -4.27
CA THR A 308 -24.34 -13.06 -5.29
C THR A 308 -24.95 -13.12 -6.68
N GLY A 309 -24.89 -12.02 -7.43
CA GLY A 309 -25.49 -11.88 -8.77
C GLY A 309 -26.70 -10.94 -8.86
N ALA A 310 -27.25 -10.48 -7.72
CA ALA A 310 -28.23 -9.40 -7.71
C ALA A 310 -27.49 -8.05 -7.79
N THR A 311 -27.53 -7.38 -8.94
CA THR A 311 -26.94 -6.04 -9.12
C THR A 311 -27.71 -4.97 -8.33
N GLU A 312 -27.02 -3.99 -7.74
CA GLU A 312 -27.58 -2.89 -6.93
C GLU A 312 -28.60 -1.98 -7.66
N ASN A 313 -28.67 -2.04 -8.99
CA ASN A 313 -29.79 -1.46 -9.72
C ASN A 313 -30.84 -2.55 -9.90
N GLY A 314 -31.99 -2.41 -9.22
CA GLY A 314 -33.14 -3.33 -9.17
C GLY A 314 -33.83 -3.67 -10.50
N ASN A 315 -33.05 -3.93 -11.54
CA ASN A 315 -33.48 -4.45 -12.81
C ASN A 315 -33.10 -5.94 -12.83
N THR A 316 -33.99 -6.77 -12.31
CA THR A 316 -33.92 -8.22 -12.50
C THR A 316 -33.95 -8.52 -13.99
N ARG A 317 -32.78 -8.68 -14.61
CA ARG A 317 -32.67 -9.41 -15.87
C ARG A 317 -32.96 -10.86 -15.54
N LYS A 318 -34.23 -11.27 -15.68
CA LYS A 318 -34.58 -12.66 -15.90
C LYS A 318 -33.99 -13.06 -17.26
N THR A 319 -32.72 -13.46 -17.28
CA THR A 319 -32.16 -14.21 -18.40
C THR A 319 -32.26 -15.69 -18.05
N ASN A 320 -32.92 -16.47 -18.90
CA ASN A 320 -33.00 -17.94 -18.83
C ASN A 320 -31.62 -18.58 -19.13
N GLY A 321 -30.61 -18.22 -18.35
CA GLY A 321 -29.22 -18.61 -18.49
C GLY A 321 -28.41 -17.82 -17.47
N HIS A 322 -28.24 -18.36 -16.26
CA HIS A 322 -27.33 -17.79 -15.28
C HIS A 322 -25.91 -18.09 -15.76
N SER A 323 -25.09 -17.06 -15.97
CA SER A 323 -23.64 -17.26 -15.96
C SER A 323 -23.27 -17.91 -14.62
N PRO A 324 -22.40 -18.94 -14.60
CA PRO A 324 -22.02 -19.61 -13.37
C PRO A 324 -21.47 -18.60 -12.38
N LYS A 325 -21.94 -18.63 -11.12
CA LYS A 325 -21.49 -17.73 -10.05
C LYS A 325 -19.99 -17.95 -9.80
N ARG A 326 -19.19 -16.89 -9.77
CA ARG A 326 -17.74 -17.01 -9.50
C ARG A 326 -17.46 -16.39 -8.14
N ILE A 327 -17.23 -17.24 -7.15
CA ILE A 327 -17.06 -16.84 -5.76
C ILE A 327 -15.59 -16.95 -5.37
N GLY A 328 -15.08 -15.89 -4.75
CA GLY A 328 -13.78 -15.87 -4.11
C GLY A 328 -13.93 -15.92 -2.60
N VAL A 329 -13.06 -16.65 -1.93
CA VAL A 329 -12.95 -16.69 -0.48
C VAL A 329 -11.50 -16.36 -0.11
N ILE A 330 -11.32 -15.38 0.77
CA ILE A 330 -10.04 -15.09 1.43
C ILE A 330 -10.19 -15.50 2.90
N ARG A 331 -9.50 -16.57 3.28
CA ARG A 331 -9.49 -17.12 4.64
C ARG A 331 -8.29 -16.62 5.43
N THR A 332 -8.49 -16.48 6.74
CA THR A 332 -7.46 -16.03 7.68
C THR A 332 -7.40 -16.96 8.89
N GLN A 333 -8.09 -16.64 9.98
CA GLN A 333 -7.93 -17.29 11.27
C GLN A 333 -8.99 -18.37 11.55
N ARG A 334 -10.23 -18.18 11.09
CA ARG A 334 -11.39 -19.00 11.51
C ARG A 334 -11.80 -20.01 10.45
N TRP A 335 -11.84 -19.58 9.18
CA TRP A 335 -12.45 -20.38 8.12
C TRP A 335 -11.54 -21.52 7.63
N ARG A 336 -12.15 -22.71 7.52
CA ARG A 336 -11.57 -23.89 6.85
C ARG A 336 -11.68 -23.77 5.32
N PRO A 337 -10.93 -24.56 4.53
CA PRO A 337 -11.08 -24.59 3.07
C PRO A 337 -12.54 -24.68 2.63
N GLY A 338 -12.92 -23.80 1.71
CA GLY A 338 -14.28 -23.65 1.23
C GLY A 338 -15.17 -22.72 2.05
N ALA A 339 -14.72 -22.30 3.24
CA ALA A 339 -15.43 -21.41 4.17
C ALA A 339 -16.90 -21.82 4.37
N GLY A 340 -17.15 -23.10 4.66
CA GLY A 340 -18.50 -23.62 4.95
C GLY A 340 -19.41 -23.79 3.72
N LEU A 341 -18.94 -23.43 2.52
CA LEU A 341 -19.67 -23.64 1.27
C LEU A 341 -19.59 -25.11 0.83
N GLN A 342 -20.67 -25.62 0.24
CA GLN A 342 -20.64 -26.92 -0.44
C GLN A 342 -19.83 -26.79 -1.73
N HIS A 343 -18.87 -27.69 -1.93
CA HIS A 343 -17.99 -27.64 -3.08
C HIS A 343 -17.42 -29.02 -3.43
N GLY A 344 -17.11 -29.19 -4.72
CA GLY A 344 -16.36 -30.34 -5.21
C GLY A 344 -14.90 -30.31 -4.78
N LEU A 345 -14.07 -31.24 -5.28
CA LEU A 345 -12.67 -31.32 -4.87
C LEU A 345 -11.89 -30.04 -5.23
N LEU A 346 -11.39 -29.34 -4.20
CA LEU A 346 -10.49 -28.19 -4.37
C LEU A 346 -9.12 -28.66 -4.86
N ARG A 347 -8.66 -28.07 -5.98
CA ARG A 347 -7.36 -28.36 -6.59
C ARG A 347 -6.53 -27.10 -6.71
N ALA A 348 -5.21 -27.25 -6.65
CA ALA A 348 -4.29 -26.15 -6.90
C ALA A 348 -4.55 -25.54 -8.28
N ASP A 349 -4.73 -24.22 -8.32
CA ASP A 349 -4.88 -23.43 -9.54
C ASP A 349 -3.82 -22.33 -9.54
N PRO A 350 -2.59 -22.63 -10.01
CA PRO A 350 -1.43 -21.77 -9.83
C PRO A 350 -1.69 -20.33 -10.27
N VAL A 351 -1.20 -19.38 -9.47
CA VAL A 351 -1.16 -17.97 -9.86
C VAL A 351 -0.27 -17.87 -11.10
N SER A 352 -0.82 -17.39 -12.22
CA SER A 352 -0.09 -17.29 -13.49
C SER A 352 1.14 -16.40 -13.30
N GLN A 353 2.31 -17.02 -13.21
CA GLN A 353 3.58 -16.31 -13.30
C GLN A 353 3.79 -16.02 -14.79
N ASP A 354 3.51 -14.79 -15.20
CA ASP A 354 3.79 -14.38 -16.57
C ASP A 354 5.30 -14.57 -16.83
N ASN A 355 5.63 -15.33 -17.88
CA ASN A 355 6.97 -15.80 -18.21
C ASN A 355 8.04 -14.69 -18.14
N ARG A 356 8.95 -14.75 -17.15
CA ARG A 356 10.42 -14.73 -17.31
C ARG A 356 11.13 -14.61 -15.94
N HIS A 357 11.89 -15.64 -15.59
CA HIS A 357 12.98 -15.68 -14.60
C HIS A 357 12.81 -14.87 -13.31
N ASP A 358 12.21 -15.43 -12.26
CA ASP A 358 12.36 -14.85 -10.92
C ASP A 358 12.64 -15.89 -9.83
N GLU A 359 13.75 -15.66 -9.12
CA GLU A 359 14.20 -16.34 -7.90
C GLU A 359 13.45 -15.85 -6.64
N TYR A 360 12.36 -15.07 -6.80
CA TYR A 360 11.59 -14.62 -5.65
C TYR A 360 10.77 -15.80 -5.09
N PRO A 361 10.81 -16.06 -3.77
CA PRO A 361 10.10 -17.17 -3.18
C PRO A 361 8.59 -17.05 -3.48
N ASN A 362 7.99 -18.21 -3.71
CA ASN A 362 6.57 -18.52 -3.96
C ASN A 362 5.56 -17.43 -3.55
N PRO A 363 4.44 -17.24 -4.29
CA PRO A 363 3.40 -16.31 -3.89
C PRO A 363 3.00 -16.52 -2.42
N ALA A 364 2.68 -15.43 -1.72
CA ALA A 364 2.36 -15.44 -0.29
C ALA A 364 1.25 -16.45 0.09
N PHE A 365 0.47 -16.90 -0.89
CA PHE A 365 -0.64 -17.83 -0.80
C PHE A 365 -0.71 -18.73 -2.05
N GLN A 366 -1.46 -19.83 -1.93
CA GLN A 366 -1.92 -20.66 -3.03
C GLN A 366 -3.39 -20.35 -3.32
N VAL A 367 -3.80 -20.44 -4.59
CA VAL A 367 -5.22 -20.42 -4.97
C VAL A 367 -5.67 -21.87 -5.17
N LEU A 368 -6.75 -22.25 -4.50
CA LEU A 368 -7.45 -23.50 -4.74
C LEU A 368 -8.73 -23.22 -5.53
N LYS A 369 -9.04 -24.05 -6.52
CA LYS A 369 -10.24 -23.96 -7.35
C LYS A 369 -11.06 -25.24 -7.24
N GLY A 370 -12.39 -25.10 -7.14
CA GLY A 370 -13.33 -26.20 -7.25
C GLY A 370 -14.69 -25.73 -7.76
N ASP A 371 -15.59 -26.69 -7.98
CA ASP A 371 -16.98 -26.41 -8.33
C ASP A 371 -17.73 -26.03 -7.05
N LEU A 372 -18.50 -24.95 -7.10
CA LEU A 372 -19.44 -24.59 -6.05
C LEU A 372 -20.70 -25.44 -6.24
N GLU A 373 -21.16 -26.10 -5.18
CA GLU A 373 -22.27 -27.06 -5.23
C GLU A 373 -23.48 -26.57 -4.42
N ASN A 374 -24.68 -27.01 -4.79
CA ASN A 374 -25.88 -26.86 -3.97
C ASN A 374 -26.03 -28.04 -2.97
N ASP A 375 -27.07 -28.04 -2.14
CA ASP A 375 -27.34 -29.13 -1.19
C ASP A 375 -27.63 -30.50 -1.86
N GLN A 376 -27.86 -30.52 -3.17
CA GLN A 376 -28.08 -31.73 -3.97
C GLN A 376 -26.79 -32.24 -4.63
N GLY A 377 -25.67 -31.51 -4.49
CA GLY A 377 -24.38 -31.82 -5.12
C GLY A 377 -24.27 -31.35 -6.57
N ASP A 378 -25.22 -30.57 -7.09
CA ASP A 378 -25.13 -30.02 -8.44
C ASP A 378 -24.23 -28.79 -8.46
N ALA A 379 -23.36 -28.71 -9.48
CA ALA A 379 -22.51 -27.55 -9.70
C ALA A 379 -23.33 -26.31 -10.08
N ILE A 380 -23.25 -25.27 -9.26
CA ILE A 380 -23.93 -23.98 -9.40
C ILE A 380 -22.98 -22.80 -9.67
N GLY A 381 -21.67 -23.04 -9.66
CA GLY A 381 -20.66 -22.01 -9.89
C GLY A 381 -19.23 -22.52 -9.73
N GLU A 382 -18.29 -21.58 -9.66
CA GLU A 382 -16.88 -21.82 -9.36
C GLU A 382 -16.52 -21.19 -8.00
N LEU A 383 -15.70 -21.89 -7.24
CA LEU A 383 -15.15 -21.44 -5.97
C LEU A 383 -13.63 -21.29 -6.08
N PHE A 384 -13.12 -20.13 -5.66
CA PHE A 384 -11.70 -19.83 -5.57
C PHE A 384 -11.35 -19.52 -4.11
N ASP A 385 -10.58 -20.39 -3.48
CA ASP A 385 -10.20 -20.31 -2.07
C ASP A 385 -8.72 -19.90 -1.93
N ILE A 386 -8.48 -18.83 -1.16
CA ILE A 386 -7.15 -18.31 -0.83
C ILE A 386 -6.97 -18.37 0.68
N ASP A 387 -5.88 -19.01 1.12
CA ASP A 387 -5.46 -19.04 2.51
C ASP A 387 -4.31 -18.05 2.74
N LEU A 388 -4.53 -17.04 3.58
CA LEU A 388 -3.48 -16.11 3.99
C LEU A 388 -2.75 -16.56 5.27
N GLY A 389 -3.21 -17.64 5.89
CA GLY A 389 -2.74 -18.13 7.18
C GLY A 389 -3.27 -17.33 8.37
N GLN A 390 -2.77 -17.66 9.56
CA GLN A 390 -3.25 -17.10 10.83
C GLN A 390 -2.39 -15.93 11.35
N ASP A 391 -1.16 -15.80 10.86
CA ASP A 391 -0.22 -14.76 11.27
C ASP A 391 -0.61 -13.40 10.66
N THR A 392 -0.85 -12.40 11.51
CA THR A 392 -1.32 -11.08 11.09
C THR A 392 -0.36 -10.38 10.13
N LYS A 393 0.96 -10.57 10.26
CA LYS A 393 1.94 -9.96 9.34
C LYS A 393 1.85 -10.62 7.96
N ARG A 394 1.73 -11.95 7.90
CA ARG A 394 1.52 -12.68 6.65
C ARG A 394 0.19 -12.30 5.98
N ILE A 395 -0.87 -12.15 6.77
CA ILE A 395 -2.17 -11.68 6.28
C ILE A 395 -2.04 -10.28 5.66
N ALA A 396 -1.36 -9.34 6.34
CA ALA A 396 -1.11 -8.01 5.82
C ALA A 396 -0.30 -8.01 4.51
N GLN A 397 0.74 -8.85 4.43
CA GLN A 397 1.56 -9.06 3.22
C GLN A 397 0.73 -9.58 2.04
N GLY A 398 -0.15 -10.55 2.30
CA GLY A 398 -0.92 -11.26 1.27
C GLY A 398 -2.22 -10.58 0.85
N LEU A 399 -2.81 -9.71 1.68
CA LEU A 399 -4.17 -9.21 1.49
C LEU A 399 -4.39 -8.53 0.13
N PHE A 400 -3.60 -7.52 -0.22
CA PHE A 400 -3.80 -6.81 -1.50
C PHE A 400 -3.51 -7.70 -2.70
N SER A 401 -2.51 -8.57 -2.58
CA SER A 401 -2.18 -9.56 -3.61
C SER A 401 -3.34 -10.53 -3.84
N ALA A 402 -4.00 -11.00 -2.77
CA ALA A 402 -5.16 -11.90 -2.85
C ALA A 402 -6.38 -11.20 -3.49
N LEU A 403 -6.69 -9.97 -3.07
CA LEU A 403 -7.76 -9.18 -3.67
C LEU A 403 -7.52 -8.95 -5.16
N ARG A 404 -6.28 -8.62 -5.56
CA ARG A 404 -5.89 -8.43 -6.96
C ARG A 404 -5.96 -9.72 -7.77
N GLU A 405 -5.55 -10.84 -7.20
CA GLU A 405 -5.60 -12.13 -7.87
C GLU A 405 -7.05 -12.58 -8.15
N LEU A 406 -7.96 -12.37 -7.19
CA LEU A 406 -9.39 -12.64 -7.39
C LEU A 406 -9.99 -11.67 -8.43
N ASP A 407 -9.60 -10.39 -8.44
CA ASP A 407 -10.00 -9.46 -9.50
C ASP A 407 -9.53 -9.89 -10.89
N ARG A 408 -8.27 -10.34 -11.01
CA ARG A 408 -7.69 -10.86 -12.27
C ARG A 408 -8.46 -12.07 -12.79
N ARG A 409 -8.98 -12.88 -11.87
CA ARG A 409 -9.80 -14.06 -12.18
C ARG A 409 -11.24 -13.71 -12.54
N ASN A 410 -11.65 -12.44 -12.47
CA ASN A 410 -13.02 -11.96 -12.71
C ASN A 410 -14.04 -12.62 -11.77
N ILE A 411 -13.74 -12.57 -10.46
CA ILE A 411 -14.66 -13.00 -9.39
C ILE A 411 -15.82 -12.00 -9.26
N ASP A 412 -17.03 -12.51 -9.02
CA ASP A 412 -18.23 -11.69 -8.85
C ASP A 412 -18.32 -11.16 -7.41
N THR A 413 -18.09 -12.03 -6.43
CA THR A 413 -18.16 -11.71 -4.99
C THR A 413 -17.02 -12.37 -4.25
N ILE A 414 -16.35 -11.58 -3.40
CA ILE A 414 -15.27 -12.01 -2.52
C ILE A 414 -15.78 -11.99 -1.08
N PHE A 415 -15.78 -13.14 -0.43
CA PHE A 415 -15.99 -13.27 1.00
C PHE A 415 -14.65 -13.23 1.73
N VAL A 416 -14.55 -12.44 2.78
CA VAL A 416 -13.31 -12.30 3.54
C VAL A 416 -13.52 -12.61 5.02
N ASP A 417 -12.72 -13.53 5.54
CA ASP A 417 -12.63 -13.82 6.97
C ASP A 417 -11.86 -12.70 7.67
N GLY A 418 -12.57 -11.87 8.44
CA GLY A 418 -11.97 -10.83 9.26
C GLY A 418 -11.12 -11.40 10.40
N ILE A 419 -10.16 -10.61 10.85
CA ILE A 419 -9.19 -11.03 11.87
C ILE A 419 -9.51 -10.37 13.20
N GLU A 420 -9.10 -11.02 14.29
CA GLU A 420 -9.15 -10.41 15.63
C GLU A 420 -7.89 -9.59 15.89
N GLY A 421 -8.05 -8.44 16.54
CA GLY A 421 -6.94 -7.57 16.94
C GLY A 421 -7.29 -6.08 16.80
N GLU A 422 -7.48 -5.41 17.94
CA GLU A 422 -7.75 -3.96 17.97
C GLU A 422 -6.48 -3.11 17.99
N LEU A 423 -5.34 -3.71 18.32
CA LEU A 423 -4.07 -3.02 18.51
C LEU A 423 -3.05 -3.67 17.56
N ASP A 424 -2.32 -2.84 16.82
CA ASP A 424 -1.25 -3.19 15.86
C ASP A 424 -1.69 -3.43 14.41
N ILE A 425 -0.90 -4.17 13.63
CA ILE A 425 -1.08 -4.40 12.19
C ILE A 425 -2.48 -4.94 11.84
N ALA A 426 -3.13 -5.65 12.77
CA ALA A 426 -4.50 -6.13 12.63
C ALA A 426 -5.49 -4.98 12.40
N ALA A 427 -5.34 -3.87 13.12
CA ALA A 427 -6.18 -2.68 12.94
C ALA A 427 -5.97 -2.04 11.57
N ALA A 428 -4.74 -2.08 11.03
CA ALA A 428 -4.46 -1.61 9.68
C ALA A 428 -5.15 -2.50 8.63
N VAL A 429 -5.00 -3.83 8.74
CA VAL A 429 -5.65 -4.83 7.89
C VAL A 429 -7.17 -4.65 7.92
N MET A 430 -7.79 -4.62 9.10
CA MET A 430 -9.24 -4.43 9.25
C MET A 430 -9.70 -3.07 8.72
N ASN A 431 -8.92 -2.00 8.90
CA ASN A 431 -9.25 -0.72 8.28
C ASN A 431 -9.26 -0.79 6.74
N ARG A 432 -8.35 -1.54 6.12
CA ARG A 432 -8.34 -1.75 4.66
C ARG A 432 -9.50 -2.62 4.21
N LEU A 433 -9.81 -3.70 4.93
CA LEU A 433 -10.94 -4.58 4.65
C LEU A 433 -12.28 -3.85 4.74
N ARG A 434 -12.51 -3.07 5.81
CA ARG A 434 -13.75 -2.29 5.99
C ARG A 434 -13.93 -1.23 4.89
N LYS A 435 -12.82 -0.63 4.40
CA LYS A 435 -12.85 0.32 3.28
C LYS A 435 -13.05 -0.37 1.92
N ALA A 436 -12.55 -1.59 1.76
CA ALA A 436 -12.74 -2.38 0.56
C ALA A 436 -14.15 -3.00 0.48
N ALA A 437 -14.73 -3.34 1.63
CA ALA A 437 -16.02 -3.99 1.77
C ALA A 437 -17.17 -3.16 1.17
N SER A 438 -18.00 -3.82 0.37
CA SER A 438 -19.33 -3.32 0.02
C SER A 438 -20.31 -3.55 1.16
N GLU A 439 -20.15 -4.65 1.89
CA GLU A 439 -20.96 -5.01 3.06
C GLU A 439 -20.12 -5.62 4.16
N ILE A 440 -20.60 -5.45 5.40
CA ILE A 440 -19.96 -5.97 6.60
C ILE A 440 -21.00 -6.80 7.37
N ARG A 441 -20.60 -7.98 7.84
CA ARG A 441 -21.31 -8.77 8.85
C ARG A 441 -20.56 -8.61 10.17
N SER A 442 -21.19 -8.02 11.19
CA SER A 442 -20.54 -7.61 12.45
C SER A 442 -21.26 -8.11 13.68
#